data_AF-A0A351SD67-F1
#
_entry.id   AF-A0A351SD67-F1
#
_cell.length_a   1.000
_cell.length_b   1.000
_cell.length_c   1.000
_cell.angle_alpha   90.00
_cell.angle_beta   90.00
_cell.angle_gamma   90.00
#
_symmetry.space_group_name_H-M   'P 1'
#
loop_
_entity.id
_entity.type
_entity.pdbx_description
1 polymer ?
#
loop_
_entity_poly.entity_id
_entity_poly.type
_entity_poly.pdbx_seq_one_letter_code
_entity_poly.pdbx_strand_id
1 'polypeptide(L)'
;MMIRLVTPHQTAPNTESFATHRSEVKAWLNSLHDKAIGQKSKALYRGLKHSNRLENKPSERIEIMELFRPEIRATLTALERHYISLSLPLPAKSQQIFDLVIAFLQEMAFGYKIAILDASENNKPLSARHTALAAQRAIAYLTEVQVRCSQIYYLPPRGLWADMNQLYAY
;
A
#
# COMPACT_ATOMS: atom_id res chain seq x y z
N MET A 1 -8.59 -22.59 8.23
CA MET A 1 -7.54 -21.84 8.96
C MET A 1 -8.05 -20.42 9.14
N MET A 2 -8.07 -19.87 10.36
CA MET A 2 -8.57 -18.50 10.60
C MET A 2 -7.45 -17.51 10.25
N ILE A 3 -7.64 -16.75 9.17
CA ILE A 3 -6.67 -15.74 8.70
C ILE A 3 -6.67 -14.57 9.68
N ARG A 4 -5.49 -14.08 10.08
CA ARG A 4 -5.35 -12.91 10.95
C ARG A 4 -4.28 -12.00 10.37
N LEU A 5 -4.64 -11.36 9.26
CA LEU A 5 -3.84 -10.29 8.66
C LEU A 5 -4.19 -8.97 9.33
N VAL A 6 -3.18 -8.17 9.66
CA VAL A 6 -3.44 -6.83 10.22
C VAL A 6 -3.89 -5.90 9.09
N THR A 7 -5.17 -5.55 9.03
CA THR A 7 -5.73 -4.61 8.04
C THR A 7 -6.43 -3.45 8.74
N PRO A 8 -6.50 -2.25 8.12
CA PRO A 8 -7.30 -1.17 8.65
C PRO A 8 -8.79 -1.54 8.60
N HIS A 9 -9.57 -0.99 9.54
CA HIS A 9 -11.03 -1.08 9.50
C HIS A 9 -11.58 -0.43 8.23
N GLN A 10 -12.57 -1.07 7.61
CA GLN A 10 -13.24 -0.60 6.39
C GLN A 10 -14.68 -0.17 6.69
N THR A 11 -15.18 0.80 5.93
CA THR A 11 -16.57 1.26 5.99
C THR A 11 -17.19 1.27 4.61
N ALA A 12 -18.50 1.10 4.52
CA ALA A 12 -19.22 1.26 3.26
C ALA A 12 -18.98 2.68 2.66
N PRO A 13 -18.77 2.80 1.34
CA PRO A 13 -18.59 4.09 0.69
C PRO A 13 -19.87 4.93 0.70
N ASN A 14 -19.70 6.25 0.73
CA ASN A 14 -20.73 7.28 0.66
C ASN A 14 -20.39 8.32 -0.42
N THR A 15 -21.20 9.37 -0.56
CA THR A 15 -21.03 10.41 -1.58
C THR A 15 -19.74 11.23 -1.48
N GLU A 16 -19.11 11.26 -0.30
CA GLU A 16 -17.86 12.00 -0.05
C GLU A 16 -16.62 11.08 -0.11
N SER A 17 -16.84 9.81 -0.42
CA SER A 17 -15.79 8.80 -0.42
C SER A 17 -14.86 8.94 -1.62
N PHE A 18 -13.63 8.47 -1.43
CA PHE A 18 -12.70 8.29 -2.55
C PHE A 18 -13.28 7.31 -3.59
N ALA A 19 -12.89 7.50 -4.85
CA ALA A 19 -13.30 6.65 -5.97
C ALA A 19 -13.10 5.16 -5.68
N THR A 20 -14.18 4.37 -5.81
CA THR A 20 -14.18 2.92 -5.58
C THR A 20 -14.13 2.12 -6.88
N HIS A 21 -14.25 2.79 -8.03
CA HIS A 21 -14.20 2.16 -9.35
C HIS A 21 -12.89 2.44 -10.07
N ARG A 22 -12.36 1.44 -10.77
CA ARG A 22 -11.11 1.50 -11.51
C ARG A 22 -11.03 2.68 -12.48
N SER A 23 -12.11 2.96 -13.22
CA SER A 23 -12.15 4.07 -14.20
C SER A 23 -11.98 5.43 -13.53
N GLU A 24 -12.67 5.66 -12.42
CA GLU A 24 -12.62 6.89 -11.62
C GLU A 24 -11.25 7.06 -10.97
N VAL A 25 -10.70 5.98 -10.38
CA VAL A 25 -9.35 5.99 -9.80
C VAL A 25 -8.32 6.31 -10.89
N LYS A 26 -8.44 5.72 -12.08
CA LYS A 26 -7.55 6.01 -13.21
C LYS A 26 -7.62 7.47 -13.63
N ALA A 27 -8.83 8.03 -13.75
CA ALA A 27 -9.01 9.44 -14.07
C ALA A 27 -8.41 10.35 -12.99
N TRP A 28 -8.62 10.01 -11.71
CA TRP A 28 -8.02 10.73 -10.59
C TRP A 28 -6.49 10.67 -10.61
N LEU A 29 -5.88 9.50 -10.85
CA LEU A 29 -4.42 9.37 -10.96
C LEU A 29 -3.85 10.22 -12.10
N ASN A 30 -4.51 10.23 -13.26
CA ASN A 30 -4.10 11.07 -14.40
C ASN A 30 -4.13 12.56 -14.05
N SER A 31 -5.09 13.01 -13.23
CA SER A 31 -5.15 14.41 -12.78
C SER A 31 -3.96 14.85 -11.91
N LEU A 32 -3.16 13.90 -11.42
CA LEU A 32 -1.98 14.18 -10.61
C LEU A 32 -0.68 14.28 -11.44
N HIS A 33 -0.72 14.04 -12.76
CA HIS A 33 0.49 13.89 -13.58
C HIS A 33 1.43 15.11 -13.49
N ASP A 34 0.89 16.31 -13.67
CA ASP A 34 1.66 17.57 -13.70
C ASP A 34 1.95 18.14 -12.31
N LYS A 35 1.56 17.46 -11.22
CA LYS A 35 1.77 17.95 -9.87
C LYS A 35 3.22 17.75 -9.45
N ALA A 36 3.78 18.78 -8.79
CA ALA A 36 5.09 18.67 -8.14
C ALA A 36 5.14 17.48 -7.16
N ILE A 37 6.30 16.81 -7.08
CA ILE A 37 6.46 15.54 -6.35
C ILE A 37 5.93 15.58 -4.90
N GLY A 38 6.16 16.67 -4.17
CA GLY A 38 5.70 16.81 -2.79
C GLY A 38 4.19 16.94 -2.65
N GLN A 39 3.50 17.49 -3.65
CA GLN A 39 2.04 17.55 -3.68
C GLN A 39 1.47 16.21 -4.16
N LYS A 40 2.07 15.62 -5.20
CA LYS A 40 1.70 14.32 -5.75
C LYS A 40 1.81 13.21 -4.70
N SER A 41 2.90 13.15 -3.94
CA SER A 41 3.10 12.16 -2.89
C SER A 41 2.04 12.27 -1.77
N LYS A 42 1.75 13.49 -1.30
CA LYS A 42 0.69 13.70 -0.31
C LYS A 42 -0.68 13.29 -0.83
N ALA A 43 -1.01 13.61 -2.08
CA ALA A 43 -2.28 13.24 -2.70
C ALA A 43 -2.40 11.72 -2.88
N LEU A 44 -1.37 11.08 -3.43
CA LEU A 44 -1.32 9.61 -3.61
C LEU A 44 -1.48 8.88 -2.28
N TYR A 45 -0.74 9.29 -1.25
CA TYR A 45 -0.84 8.67 0.07
C TYR A 45 -2.25 8.80 0.65
N ARG A 46 -2.85 10.00 0.60
CA ARG A 46 -4.21 10.23 1.09
C ARG A 46 -5.24 9.41 0.31
N GLY A 47 -5.15 9.39 -1.01
CA GLY A 47 -6.07 8.63 -1.88
C GLY A 47 -5.98 7.13 -1.64
N LEU A 48 -4.77 6.57 -1.63
CA LEU A 48 -4.56 5.15 -1.32
C LEU A 48 -5.07 4.80 0.08
N LYS A 49 -4.70 5.61 1.08
CA LYS A 49 -5.14 5.44 2.46
C LYS A 49 -6.67 5.42 2.55
N HIS A 50 -7.34 6.38 1.93
CA HIS A 50 -8.79 6.44 1.91
C HIS A 50 -9.38 5.21 1.19
N SER A 51 -8.89 4.85 0.01
CA SER A 51 -9.31 3.65 -0.74
C SER A 51 -9.22 2.34 0.07
N ASN A 52 -8.16 2.19 0.87
CA ASN A 52 -7.98 1.03 1.76
C ASN A 52 -8.97 0.98 2.94
N ARG A 53 -9.70 2.06 3.22
CA ARG A 53 -10.67 2.16 4.32
C ARG A 53 -12.11 2.14 3.83
N LEU A 54 -12.33 2.01 2.52
CA LEU A 54 -13.64 1.82 1.93
C LEU A 54 -13.80 0.36 1.55
N GLU A 55 -14.98 -0.22 1.79
CA GLU A 55 -15.30 -1.55 1.29
C GLU A 55 -15.30 -1.57 -0.24
N ASN A 56 -14.75 -2.65 -0.83
CA ASN A 56 -14.78 -2.86 -2.27
C ASN A 56 -14.83 -4.36 -2.59
N LYS A 57 -15.28 -4.73 -3.79
CA LYS A 57 -15.16 -6.11 -4.28
C LYS A 57 -13.68 -6.50 -4.32
N PRO A 58 -13.28 -7.70 -3.86
CA PRO A 58 -11.88 -8.11 -3.83
C PRO A 58 -11.16 -7.98 -5.18
N SER A 59 -11.82 -8.34 -6.28
CA SER A 59 -11.26 -8.23 -7.64
C SER A 59 -11.04 -6.77 -8.05
N GLU A 60 -12.01 -5.91 -7.80
CA GLU A 60 -11.93 -4.47 -8.09
C GLU A 60 -10.79 -3.82 -7.30
N ARG A 61 -10.63 -4.21 -6.03
CA ARG A 61 -9.51 -3.75 -5.20
C ARG A 61 -8.17 -4.12 -5.82
N ILE A 62 -7.98 -5.35 -6.29
CA ILE A 62 -6.72 -5.75 -6.96
C ILE A 62 -6.45 -4.89 -8.20
N GLU A 63 -7.48 -4.64 -9.01
CA GLU A 63 -7.34 -3.80 -10.20
C GLU A 63 -6.95 -2.36 -9.85
N ILE A 64 -7.56 -1.78 -8.82
CA ILE A 64 -7.21 -0.46 -8.28
C ILE A 64 -5.78 -0.44 -7.76
N MET A 65 -5.35 -1.46 -7.02
CA MET A 65 -3.99 -1.55 -6.51
C MET A 65 -2.95 -1.61 -7.63
N GLU A 66 -3.24 -2.33 -8.72
CA GLU A 66 -2.36 -2.34 -9.89
C GLU A 66 -2.32 -1.00 -10.65
N LEU A 67 -3.35 -0.14 -10.54
CA LEU A 67 -3.28 1.25 -11.04
C LEU A 67 -2.37 2.12 -10.17
N PHE A 68 -2.45 2.00 -8.84
CA PHE A 68 -1.63 2.77 -7.91
C PHE A 68 -0.15 2.39 -7.98
N ARG A 69 0.14 1.11 -8.23
CA ARG A 69 1.48 0.53 -8.18
C ARG A 69 2.56 1.27 -9.00
N PRO A 70 2.39 1.56 -10.31
CA PRO A 70 3.40 2.29 -11.08
C PRO A 70 3.60 3.71 -10.57
N GLU A 71 2.53 4.42 -10.23
CA GLU A 71 2.58 5.81 -9.72
C GLU A 71 3.30 5.90 -8.37
N ILE A 72 3.04 4.94 -7.48
CA ILE A 72 3.70 4.86 -6.18
C ILE A 72 5.16 4.44 -6.36
N ARG A 73 5.48 3.49 -7.24
CA ARG A 73 6.88 3.11 -7.48
C ARG A 73 7.70 4.29 -7.96
N ALA A 74 7.20 5.06 -8.94
CA ALA A 74 7.86 6.27 -9.42
C ALA A 74 8.04 7.31 -8.29
N THR A 75 7.01 7.47 -7.45
CA THR A 75 7.06 8.39 -6.30
C THR A 75 8.10 7.95 -5.27
N LEU A 76 8.16 6.67 -4.92
CA LEU A 76 9.13 6.11 -3.96
C LEU A 76 10.57 6.32 -4.45
N THR A 77 10.85 6.07 -5.72
CA THR A 77 12.17 6.30 -6.33
C THR A 77 12.58 7.77 -6.28
N ALA A 78 11.64 8.70 -6.47
CA ALA A 78 11.93 10.12 -6.32
C ALA A 78 12.21 10.51 -4.86
N LEU A 79 11.48 9.95 -3.90
CA LEU A 79 11.63 10.24 -2.47
C LEU A 79 12.93 9.67 -1.87
N GLU A 80 13.37 8.49 -2.32
CA GLU A 80 14.59 7.81 -1.84
C GLU A 80 15.85 8.68 -1.87
N ARG A 81 15.97 9.52 -2.89
CA ARG A 81 17.11 10.41 -3.11
C ARG A 81 17.33 11.39 -1.96
N HIS A 82 16.31 11.61 -1.11
CA HIS A 82 16.37 12.55 0.00
C HIS A 82 16.87 11.95 1.32
N TYR A 83 17.12 10.64 1.40
CA TYR A 83 17.59 10.02 2.65
C TYR A 83 18.66 8.93 2.49
N ILE A 84 18.84 8.32 1.31
CA ILE A 84 19.68 7.12 1.19
C ILE A 84 21.20 7.34 1.38
N SER A 85 21.70 8.54 1.10
CA SER A 85 23.13 8.88 1.17
C SER A 85 23.49 9.81 2.33
N LEU A 86 22.56 10.03 3.26
CA LEU A 86 22.77 10.92 4.39
C LEU A 86 23.44 10.18 5.55
N SER A 87 24.19 10.92 6.36
CA SER A 87 24.68 10.42 7.63
C SER A 87 23.53 10.10 8.57
N LEU A 88 23.74 9.12 9.44
CA LEU A 88 22.80 8.74 10.48
C LEU A 88 23.16 9.43 11.81
N PRO A 89 22.17 9.82 12.64
CA PRO A 89 20.73 9.76 12.37
C PRO A 89 20.29 10.74 11.27
N LEU A 90 19.20 10.42 10.58
CA LEU A 90 18.69 11.26 9.50
C LEU A 90 18.27 12.65 10.03
N PRO A 91 18.54 13.74 9.28
CA PRO A 91 17.97 15.04 9.57
C PRO A 91 16.44 14.99 9.60
N ALA A 92 15.80 15.81 10.46
CA ALA A 92 14.35 15.76 10.69
C ALA A 92 13.50 15.78 9.41
N LYS A 93 13.89 16.59 8.41
CA LYS A 93 13.19 16.65 7.13
C LYS A 93 13.28 15.34 6.33
N SER A 94 14.45 14.71 6.32
CA SER A 94 14.66 13.43 5.65
C SER A 94 14.01 12.27 6.40
N GLN A 95 13.96 12.34 7.73
CA GLN A 95 13.19 11.40 8.55
C GLN A 95 11.70 11.43 8.19
N GLN A 96 11.10 12.63 8.06
CA GLN A 96 9.69 12.74 7.64
C GLN A 96 9.42 12.14 6.25
N ILE A 97 10.39 12.27 5.33
CA ILE A 97 10.29 11.66 3.99
C ILE A 97 10.38 10.13 4.10
N PHE A 98 11.31 9.62 4.91
CA PHE A 98 11.45 8.19 5.16
C PHE A 98 10.17 7.60 5.79
N ASP A 99 9.59 8.28 6.78
CA ASP A 99 8.35 7.84 7.43
C ASP A 99 7.20 7.77 6.42
N LEU A 100 7.10 8.74 5.50
CA LEU A 100 6.14 8.70 4.40
C LEU A 100 6.38 7.51 3.45
N VAL A 101 7.63 7.18 3.15
CA VAL A 101 7.98 6.02 2.32
C VAL A 101 7.55 4.71 3.00
N ILE A 102 7.82 4.55 4.29
CA ILE A 102 7.38 3.37 5.04
C ILE A 102 5.85 3.30 5.05
N ALA A 103 5.16 4.42 5.30
CA ALA A 103 3.71 4.48 5.29
C ALA A 103 3.11 4.11 3.91
N PHE A 104 3.72 4.54 2.80
CA PHE A 104 3.32 4.15 1.45
C PHE A 104 3.40 2.65 1.23
N LEU A 105 4.52 2.04 1.59
CA LEU A 105 4.74 0.60 1.42
C LEU A 105 3.76 -0.21 2.27
N GLN A 106 3.48 0.24 3.49
CA GLN A 106 2.47 -0.38 4.35
C GLN A 106 1.07 -0.28 3.76
N GLU A 107 0.66 0.90 3.27
CA GLU A 107 -0.65 1.05 2.62
C GLU A 107 -0.73 0.22 1.32
N MET A 108 0.37 0.08 0.58
CA MET A 108 0.40 -0.84 -0.56
C MET A 108 0.19 -2.29 -0.13
N ALA A 109 0.89 -2.75 0.92
CA ALA A 109 0.68 -4.08 1.45
C ALA A 109 -0.76 -4.28 1.97
N PHE A 110 -1.35 -3.28 2.64
CA PHE A 110 -2.72 -3.36 3.13
C PHE A 110 -3.73 -3.59 2.01
N GLY A 111 -3.65 -2.88 0.88
CA GLY A 111 -4.62 -3.04 -0.19
C GLY A 111 -4.70 -4.48 -0.74
N TYR A 112 -3.57 -5.16 -0.89
CA TYR A 112 -3.56 -6.57 -1.30
C TYR A 112 -3.99 -7.53 -0.18
N LYS A 113 -3.58 -7.28 1.07
CA LYS A 113 -4.00 -8.08 2.24
C LYS A 113 -5.51 -8.02 2.45
N ILE A 114 -6.10 -6.84 2.28
CA ILE A 114 -7.55 -6.63 2.34
C ILE A 114 -8.24 -7.49 1.28
N ALA A 115 -7.78 -7.47 0.03
CA ALA A 115 -8.41 -8.25 -1.03
C ALA A 115 -8.42 -9.76 -0.72
N ILE A 116 -7.34 -10.30 -0.14
CA ILE A 116 -7.25 -11.71 0.27
C ILE A 116 -8.22 -12.00 1.42
N LEU A 117 -8.21 -11.15 2.45
CA LEU A 117 -9.06 -11.32 3.63
C LEU A 117 -10.55 -11.26 3.25
N ASP A 118 -10.96 -10.21 2.53
CA ASP A 118 -12.34 -10.00 2.10
C ASP A 118 -12.83 -11.15 1.21
N ALA A 119 -11.96 -11.71 0.36
CA ALA A 119 -12.29 -12.85 -0.48
C ALA A 119 -12.52 -14.14 0.33
N SER A 120 -11.76 -14.33 1.41
CA SER A 120 -11.91 -15.48 2.30
C SER A 120 -13.10 -15.37 3.25
N GLU A 121 -13.39 -14.17 3.76
CA GLU A 121 -14.43 -13.97 4.78
C GLU A 121 -15.83 -13.85 4.17
N ASN A 122 -15.95 -13.21 3.00
CA ASN A 122 -17.25 -12.90 2.39
C ASN A 122 -17.71 -13.91 1.32
N ASN A 123 -17.06 -15.08 1.20
CA ASN A 123 -17.33 -16.07 0.15
C ASN A 123 -17.35 -15.46 -1.27
N LYS A 124 -16.52 -14.45 -1.52
CA LYS A 124 -16.33 -13.80 -2.82
C LYS A 124 -14.97 -14.23 -3.38
N PRO A 125 -14.87 -15.45 -3.95
CA PRO A 125 -13.58 -16.03 -4.28
C PRO A 125 -12.85 -15.22 -5.34
N LEU A 126 -11.59 -14.93 -5.07
CA LEU A 126 -10.64 -14.52 -6.09
C LEU A 126 -10.23 -15.73 -6.93
N SER A 127 -9.87 -15.50 -8.20
CA SER A 127 -9.20 -16.53 -8.98
C SER A 127 -7.84 -16.88 -8.35
N ALA A 128 -7.38 -18.12 -8.51
CA ALA A 128 -6.06 -18.53 -8.00
C ALA A 128 -4.93 -17.58 -8.45
N ARG A 129 -5.02 -17.08 -9.69
CA ARG A 129 -4.09 -16.07 -10.22
C ARG A 129 -4.13 -14.75 -9.43
N HIS A 130 -5.32 -14.25 -9.12
CA HIS A 130 -5.47 -13.01 -8.34
C HIS A 130 -5.01 -13.19 -6.90
N THR A 131 -5.31 -14.33 -6.28
CA THR A 131 -4.83 -14.67 -4.94
C THR A 131 -3.31 -14.71 -4.89
N ALA A 132 -2.67 -15.46 -5.79
CA ALA A 132 -1.21 -15.55 -5.87
C ALA A 132 -0.56 -14.19 -6.14
N LEU A 133 -1.15 -13.38 -7.05
CA LEU A 133 -0.69 -12.03 -7.31
C LEU A 133 -0.75 -11.16 -6.05
N ALA A 134 -1.90 -11.13 -5.36
CA ALA A 134 -2.08 -10.33 -4.17
C ALA A 134 -1.12 -10.74 -3.05
N ALA A 135 -0.94 -12.05 -2.83
CA ALA A 135 -0.03 -12.58 -1.81
C ALA A 135 1.42 -12.20 -2.13
N GLN A 136 1.86 -12.44 -3.36
CA GLN A 136 3.21 -12.08 -3.82
C GLN A 136 3.47 -10.58 -3.67
N ARG A 137 2.52 -9.73 -4.07
CA ARG A 137 2.66 -8.26 -3.98
C ARG A 137 2.71 -7.79 -2.53
N ALA A 138 1.82 -8.29 -1.68
CA ALA A 138 1.82 -7.98 -0.26
C ALA A 138 3.17 -8.35 0.39
N ILE A 139 3.65 -9.57 0.18
CA ILE A 139 4.95 -10.03 0.71
C ILE A 139 6.10 -9.14 0.20
N ALA A 140 6.09 -8.76 -1.08
CA ALA A 140 7.12 -7.89 -1.64
C ALA A 140 7.15 -6.52 -0.94
N TYR A 141 6.00 -5.88 -0.72
CA TYR A 141 5.93 -4.59 -0.03
C TYR A 141 6.32 -4.69 1.45
N LEU A 142 5.89 -5.75 2.16
CA LEU A 142 6.28 -5.97 3.56
C LEU A 142 7.79 -6.24 3.69
N THR A 143 8.37 -7.03 2.79
CA THR A 143 9.82 -7.25 2.70
C THR A 143 10.55 -5.93 2.45
N GLU A 144 10.02 -5.09 1.57
CA GLU A 144 10.61 -3.80 1.25
C GLU A 144 10.60 -2.84 2.44
N VAL A 145 9.53 -2.83 3.25
CA VAL A 145 9.51 -2.12 4.55
C VAL A 145 10.64 -2.60 5.44
N GLN A 146 10.78 -3.92 5.60
CA GLN A 146 11.82 -4.51 6.44
C GLN A 146 13.22 -4.09 5.99
N VAL A 147 13.50 -4.16 4.68
CA VAL A 147 14.81 -3.78 4.12
C VAL A 147 15.10 -2.30 4.35
N ARG A 148 14.14 -1.41 4.07
CA ARG A 148 14.33 0.04 4.24
C ARG A 148 14.55 0.44 5.70
N CYS A 149 13.80 -0.16 6.62
CA CYS A 149 14.00 0.06 8.06
C CYS A 149 15.41 -0.37 8.49
N SER A 150 15.85 -1.55 8.05
CA SER A 150 17.21 -2.05 8.35
C SER A 150 18.31 -1.15 7.79
N GLN A 151 18.14 -0.56 6.60
CA GLN A 151 19.16 0.31 5.97
C GLN A 151 19.53 1.53 6.81
N ILE A 152 18.61 2.04 7.62
CA ILE A 152 18.83 3.24 8.45
C ILE A 152 18.74 2.96 9.95
N TYR A 153 18.83 1.68 10.35
CA TYR A 153 18.67 1.22 11.74
C TYR A 153 17.37 1.68 12.40
N TYR A 154 16.28 1.76 11.63
CA TYR A 154 14.95 2.10 12.12
C TYR A 154 14.18 0.84 12.54
N LEU A 155 13.38 0.94 13.60
CA LEU A 155 12.58 -0.19 14.08
C LEU A 155 11.41 -0.44 13.11
N PRO A 156 11.32 -1.63 12.48
CA PRO A 156 10.21 -1.92 11.58
C PRO A 156 8.88 -2.03 12.32
N PRO A 157 7.75 -1.70 11.66
CA PRO A 157 6.41 -1.88 12.20
C PRO A 157 6.14 -3.29 12.76
N ARG A 158 5.38 -3.39 13.86
CA ARG A 158 5.03 -4.68 14.47
C ARG A 158 4.13 -5.49 13.53
N GLY A 159 4.25 -6.82 13.56
CA GLY A 159 3.37 -7.74 12.84
C GLY A 159 3.80 -8.06 11.40
N LEU A 160 4.76 -7.34 10.81
CA LEU A 160 5.27 -7.56 9.45
C LEU A 160 5.59 -9.03 9.16
N TRP A 161 6.38 -9.67 10.02
CA TRP A 161 6.81 -11.06 9.83
C TRP A 161 5.64 -12.04 9.93
N ALA A 162 4.73 -11.84 10.89
CA ALA A 162 3.56 -12.70 11.04
C ALA A 162 2.64 -12.62 9.82
N ASP A 163 2.42 -11.42 9.28
CA ASP A 163 1.65 -11.23 8.05
C ASP A 163 2.32 -11.91 6.85
N MET A 164 3.64 -11.74 6.67
CA MET A 164 4.37 -12.39 5.56
C MET A 164 4.26 -13.91 5.61
N ASN A 165 4.38 -14.53 6.79
CA ASN A 165 4.26 -15.99 6.92
C ASN A 165 2.85 -16.48 6.62
N GLN A 166 1.81 -15.77 7.07
CA GLN A 166 0.44 -16.13 6.75
C GLN A 166 0.15 -16.00 5.24
N LEU A 167 0.69 -14.98 4.59
CA LEU A 167 0.56 -14.78 3.15
C LEU A 167 1.31 -15.83 2.33
N TYR A 168 2.41 -16.37 2.84
CA TYR A 168 3.17 -17.44 2.17
C TYR A 168 2.44 -18.79 2.19
N ALA A 169 1.59 -19.02 3.19
CA ALA A 169 0.79 -20.24 3.29
C ALA A 169 -0.43 -20.26 2.34
N TYR A 170 -0.62 -19.20 1.55
CA TYR A 170 -1.75 -18.99 0.63
C TYR A 170 -1.40 -19.36 -0.81
#